data_AF-A0A661MHZ1-F1
#
_entry.id   AF-A0A661MHZ1-F1
#
_cell.length_a   1.000
_cell.length_b   1.000
_cell.length_c   1.000
_cell.angle_alpha   90.00
_cell.angle_beta   90.00
_cell.angle_gamma   90.00
#
_symmetry.space_group_name_H-M   'P 1'
#
loop_
_entity.id
_entity.type
_entity.pdbx_description
1 polymer ?
#
loop_
_entity_poly.entity_id
_entity_poly.type
_entity_poly.pdbx_seq_one_letter_code
_entity_poly.pdbx_strand_id
1 'polypeptide(L)'
;MKRREGSGLDGVLDDDEVSAVLRDSFYGGKTTKRGRAKPKKKKPDHYDVICISLYKEDLAQLDKMVAKLKKQGHRRISRSALIRFALDEVEIRDFPRAY
;
A
#
# COMPACT_ATOMS: atom_id res chain seq x y z
N MET A 1 -50.62 -11.75 1.88
CA MET A 1 -49.45 -10.89 2.14
C MET A 1 -48.75 -10.65 0.79
N LYS A 2 -49.01 -9.53 0.09
CA LYS A 2 -48.21 -8.28 0.08
C LYS A 2 -46.74 -8.50 -0.30
N ARG A 3 -46.36 -8.11 -1.53
CA ARG A 3 -45.45 -6.99 -1.80
C ARG A 3 -45.78 -6.39 -3.17
N ARG A 4 -45.79 -5.05 -3.21
CA ARG A 4 -46.16 -4.21 -4.35
C ARG A 4 -44.89 -3.99 -5.19
N GLU A 5 -45.00 -4.12 -6.50
CA GLU A 5 -44.00 -3.62 -7.43
C GLU A 5 -44.06 -2.09 -7.41
N GLY A 6 -42.97 -1.47 -6.96
CA GLY A 6 -42.79 -0.02 -7.02
C GLY A 6 -42.05 0.32 -8.31
N SER A 7 -42.79 0.47 -9.40
CA SER A 7 -42.36 1.23 -10.57
C SER A 7 -42.23 2.70 -10.16
N GLY A 8 -41.03 3.27 -10.26
CA GLY A 8 -40.84 4.67 -9.86
C GLY A 8 -39.52 5.32 -10.24
N LEU A 9 -38.61 4.61 -10.91
CA LEU A 9 -37.29 5.14 -11.29
C LEU A 9 -36.94 4.72 -12.73
N ASP A 10 -37.24 3.47 -13.11
CA ASP A 10 -37.02 2.88 -14.44
C ASP A 10 -37.73 3.60 -15.60
N GLY A 11 -38.83 4.31 -15.34
CA GLY A 11 -39.56 5.04 -16.39
C GLY A 11 -39.16 6.50 -16.55
N VAL A 12 -38.28 7.00 -15.67
CA VAL A 12 -37.87 8.42 -15.63
C VAL A 12 -36.51 8.62 -16.30
N LEU A 13 -35.69 7.58 -16.31
CA LEU A 13 -34.37 7.57 -16.92
C LEU A 13 -34.36 6.49 -18.00
N ASP A 14 -34.30 6.91 -19.25
CA ASP A 14 -34.14 5.99 -20.37
C ASP A 14 -32.78 5.28 -20.24
N ASP A 15 -32.79 3.95 -20.19
CA ASP A 15 -31.60 3.15 -19.89
C ASP A 15 -30.52 3.33 -20.97
N ASP A 16 -30.94 3.54 -22.22
CA ASP A 16 -30.05 3.82 -23.34
C ASP A 16 -29.40 5.22 -23.21
N GLU A 17 -30.16 6.24 -22.80
CA GLU A 17 -29.64 7.58 -22.50
C GLU A 17 -28.63 7.55 -21.33
N VAL A 18 -28.97 6.86 -20.23
CA VAL A 18 -28.08 6.74 -19.07
C VAL A 18 -26.79 6.00 -19.45
N SER A 19 -26.92 4.90 -20.18
CA SER A 19 -25.78 4.11 -20.66
C SER A 19 -24.88 4.95 -21.58
N ALA A 20 -25.45 5.75 -22.48
CA ALA A 20 -24.71 6.66 -23.34
C ALA A 20 -23.96 7.74 -22.55
N VAL A 21 -24.61 8.39 -21.57
CA VAL A 21 -23.99 9.42 -20.73
C VAL A 21 -22.85 8.85 -19.88
N LEU A 22 -23.04 7.66 -19.30
CA LEU A 22 -22.00 6.97 -18.53
C LEU A 22 -20.83 6.56 -19.43
N ARG A 23 -21.14 6.11 -20.66
CA ARG A 23 -20.12 5.73 -21.64
C ARG A 23 -19.35 6.93 -22.18
N ASP A 24 -19.93 8.13 -22.26
CA ASP A 24 -19.20 9.33 -22.67
C ASP A 24 -18.42 9.97 -21.50
N SER A 25 -19.03 10.00 -20.30
CA SER A 25 -18.49 10.71 -19.14
C SER A 25 -17.46 9.91 -18.33
N PHE A 26 -17.66 8.59 -18.18
CA PHE A 26 -16.88 7.75 -17.26
C PHE A 26 -16.04 6.68 -17.96
N TYR A 27 -16.60 6.03 -18.99
CA TYR A 27 -15.94 4.93 -19.70
C TYR A 27 -15.40 5.32 -21.09
N GLY A 28 -15.64 6.57 -21.51
CA GLY A 28 -15.28 7.13 -22.80
C GLY A 28 -13.81 7.48 -22.82
N GLY A 29 -12.97 6.46 -23.01
CA GLY A 29 -11.53 6.55 -22.97
C GLY A 29 -10.94 7.48 -24.04
N LYS A 30 -11.03 8.79 -23.83
CA LYS A 30 -9.97 9.70 -24.28
C LYS A 30 -8.75 9.29 -23.49
N THR A 31 -7.85 8.58 -24.16
CA THR A 31 -6.51 8.22 -23.65
C THR A 31 -5.96 9.43 -22.90
N THR A 32 -5.98 9.33 -21.56
CA THR A 32 -5.40 10.36 -20.73
C THR A 32 -3.94 10.42 -21.14
N LYS A 33 -3.55 11.55 -21.74
CA LYS A 33 -2.16 11.81 -22.14
C LYS A 33 -1.29 11.37 -20.97
N ARG A 34 -0.48 10.33 -21.19
CA ARG A 34 0.46 9.80 -20.20
C ARG A 34 1.16 10.98 -19.58
N GLY A 35 0.86 11.26 -18.31
CA GLY A 35 1.41 12.40 -17.60
C GLY A 35 2.91 12.38 -17.77
N ARG A 36 3.46 13.50 -18.26
CA ARG A 36 4.89 13.69 -18.52
C ARG A 36 5.68 13.10 -17.36
N ALA A 37 6.45 12.04 -17.63
CA ALA A 37 7.21 11.34 -16.61
C ALA A 37 8.08 12.38 -15.89
N LYS A 38 7.84 12.59 -14.60
CA LYS A 38 8.65 13.50 -13.80
C LYS A 38 10.10 13.00 -13.86
N PRO A 39 11.10 13.89 -14.03
CA PRO A 39 12.49 13.49 -14.05
C PRO A 39 12.78 12.69 -12.78
N LYS A 40 13.29 11.46 -12.95
CA LYS A 40 13.68 10.61 -11.83
C LYS A 40 14.80 11.35 -11.11
N LYS A 41 14.50 11.89 -9.93
CA LYS A 41 15.53 12.41 -9.02
C LYS A 41 16.55 11.28 -8.83
N LYS A 42 17.85 11.59 -8.94
CA LYS A 42 18.92 10.62 -8.72
C LYS A 42 18.64 9.91 -7.39
N LYS A 43 18.59 8.58 -7.42
CA LYS A 43 18.37 7.79 -6.20
C LYS A 43 19.51 8.13 -5.23
N PRO A 44 19.23 8.33 -3.94
CA PRO A 44 20.29 8.41 -2.95
C PRO A 44 21.12 7.14 -3.02
N ASP A 45 22.45 7.23 -3.16
CA ASP A 45 23.38 6.09 -3.23
C ASP A 45 23.51 5.31 -1.89
N HIS A 46 22.65 5.60 -0.91
CA HIS A 46 22.84 5.18 0.48
C HIS A 46 22.10 3.89 0.87
N TYR A 47 21.22 3.35 0.01
CA TYR A 47 20.56 2.06 0.26
C TYR A 47 19.84 1.52 -0.98
N ASP A 48 19.71 0.19 -1.05
CA ASP A 48 18.85 -0.51 -2.01
C ASP A 48 17.54 -0.96 -1.36
N VAL A 49 16.49 -1.06 -2.17
CA VAL A 49 15.20 -1.64 -1.75
C VAL A 49 15.19 -3.09 -2.15
N ILE A 50 15.19 -3.98 -1.16
CA ILE A 50 15.18 -5.43 -1.35
C ILE A 50 13.87 -6.05 -0.89
N CYS A 51 13.52 -7.20 -1.45
CA CYS A 51 12.46 -8.07 -0.96
C CYS A 51 13.10 -9.23 -0.20
N ILE A 52 12.75 -9.40 1.08
CA ILE A 52 13.19 -10.53 1.92
C ILE A 52 11.97 -11.22 2.52
N SER A 53 12.01 -12.54 2.61
CA SER A 53 10.99 -13.33 3.33
C SER A 53 11.30 -13.33 4.82
N LEU A 54 10.28 -13.09 5.66
CA LEU A 54 10.33 -13.27 7.12
C LEU A 54 9.09 -14.07 7.55
N TYR A 55 9.18 -14.71 8.73
CA TYR A 55 8.00 -15.28 9.37
C TYR A 55 6.98 -14.18 9.68
N LYS A 56 5.68 -14.53 9.64
CA LYS A 56 4.60 -13.56 9.86
C LYS A 56 4.64 -13.04 11.29
N GLU A 57 5.02 -13.91 12.21
CA GLU A 57 5.24 -13.65 13.62
C GLU A 57 6.32 -12.58 13.80
N ASP A 58 7.44 -12.68 13.09
CA ASP A 58 8.55 -11.73 13.18
C ASP A 58 8.18 -10.36 12.61
N LEU A 59 7.41 -10.33 11.50
CA LEU A 59 6.89 -9.07 10.95
C LEU A 59 5.99 -8.36 11.97
N ALA A 60 5.10 -9.10 12.65
CA ALA A 60 4.24 -8.55 13.69
C ALA A 60 5.04 -8.04 14.90
N GLN A 61 6.11 -8.75 15.29
CA GLN A 61 7.01 -8.31 16.35
C GLN A 61 7.75 -7.02 15.98
N LEU A 62 8.29 -6.93 14.76
CA LEU A 62 8.93 -5.72 14.25
C LEU A 62 7.99 -4.50 14.30
N ASP A 63 6.75 -4.67 13.85
CA ASP A 63 5.77 -3.57 13.87
C ASP A 63 5.41 -3.15 15.30
N LYS A 64 5.30 -4.10 16.24
CA LYS A 64 5.08 -3.81 17.66
C LYS A 64 6.24 -3.03 18.28
N MET A 65 7.49 -3.42 17.97
CA MET A 65 8.69 -2.73 18.46
C MET A 65 8.77 -1.30 17.90
N VAL A 66 8.54 -1.12 16.60
CA VAL A 66 8.48 0.20 15.96
C VAL A 66 7.40 1.07 16.60
N ALA A 67 6.22 0.53 16.88
CA ALA A 67 5.15 1.26 17.54
C ALA A 67 5.55 1.70 18.97
N LYS A 68 6.20 0.83 19.74
CA LYS A 68 6.71 1.15 21.09
C LYS A 68 7.75 2.28 21.03
N LEU A 69 8.72 2.20 20.14
CA LEU A 69 9.76 3.23 19.97
C LEU A 69 9.18 4.57 19.53
N LYS A 70 8.18 4.57 18.63
CA LYS A 70 7.47 5.79 18.25
C LYS A 70 6.74 6.44 19.43
N LYS A 71 6.08 5.63 20.28
CA LYS A 71 5.44 6.11 21.51
C LYS A 71 6.47 6.71 22.50
N GLN A 72 7.69 6.19 22.52
CA GLN A 72 8.80 6.72 23.33
C GLN A 72 9.46 7.98 22.75
N GLY A 73 9.00 8.49 21.61
CA GLY A 73 9.49 9.74 21.02
C GLY A 73 10.42 9.56 19.81
N HIS A 74 10.78 8.33 19.43
CA HIS A 74 11.58 8.06 18.22
C HIS A 74 10.73 8.18 16.94
N ARG A 75 10.36 9.40 16.57
CA ARG A 75 9.40 9.71 15.48
C ARG A 75 9.82 9.19 14.10
N ARG A 76 11.12 9.01 13.86
CA ARG A 76 11.69 8.61 12.55
C ARG A 76 12.07 7.13 12.46
N ILE A 77 11.78 6.32 13.47
CA ILE A 77 12.11 4.90 13.45
C ILE A 77 11.21 4.13 12.46
N SER A 78 11.82 3.31 11.62
CA SER A 78 11.18 2.42 10.66
C SER A 78 11.61 0.97 10.90
N ARG A 79 10.92 0.01 10.28
CA ARG A 79 11.36 -1.41 10.27
C ARG A 79 12.81 -1.55 9.81
N SER A 80 13.18 -0.87 8.72
CA SER A 80 14.56 -0.88 8.20
C SER A 80 15.58 -0.24 9.14
N ALA A 81 15.22 0.82 9.87
CA ALA A 81 16.11 1.42 10.87
C ALA A 81 16.33 0.49 12.07
N LEU A 82 15.27 -0.20 12.51
CA LEU A 82 15.35 -1.18 13.59
C LEU A 82 16.19 -2.40 13.20
N ILE A 83 16.01 -2.92 11.98
CA ILE A 83 16.84 -4.02 11.45
C ILE A 83 18.31 -3.58 11.36
N ARG A 84 18.59 -2.35 10.91
CA ARG A 84 19.97 -1.83 10.89
C ARG A 84 20.61 -1.82 12.27
N PHE A 85 19.90 -1.27 13.27
CA PHE A 85 20.39 -1.28 14.65
C PHE A 85 20.65 -2.69 15.15
N ALA A 86 19.76 -3.65 14.85
CA ALA A 86 20.00 -5.04 15.22
C ALA A 86 21.25 -5.62 14.55
N LEU A 87 21.48 -5.34 13.27
CA LEU A 87 22.69 -5.79 12.56
C LEU A 87 23.98 -5.23 13.15
N ASP A 88 23.96 -4.00 13.68
CA ASP A 88 25.13 -3.38 14.32
C ASP A 88 25.50 -4.06 15.65
N GLU A 89 24.53 -4.70 16.31
CA GLU A 89 24.68 -5.32 17.64
C GLU A 89 24.87 -6.85 17.59
N VAL A 90 24.64 -7.49 16.44
CA VAL A 90 24.74 -8.96 16.31
C VAL A 90 26.21 -9.40 16.30
N GLU A 91 26.58 -10.20 17.30
CA GLU A 91 27.86 -10.92 17.34
C GLU A 91 27.71 -12.31 16.70
N ILE A 92 28.52 -12.60 15.68
CA ILE A 92 28.36 -13.79 14.83
C ILE A 92 29.28 -14.94 15.27
N ARG A 93 30.31 -14.66 16.08
CA ARG A 93 31.34 -15.65 16.43
C ARG A 93 30.77 -16.98 16.96
N ASP A 94 29.67 -16.91 17.70
CA ASP A 94 29.04 -18.07 18.36
C ASP A 94 27.63 -18.38 17.79
N PHE A 95 27.35 -18.00 16.53
CA PHE A 95 26.04 -18.20 15.90
C PHE A 95 25.73 -19.70 15.67
N PRO A 96 24.55 -20.20 16.08
CA PRO A 96 24.23 -21.62 15.96
C PRO A 96 24.07 -22.05 14.50
N ARG A 97 24.36 -23.33 14.23
CA ARG A 97 24.26 -23.90 12.88
C ARG A 97 22.82 -23.93 12.33
N ALA A 98 21.82 -23.86 13.21
CA ALA A 98 20.41 -23.72 12.86
C ALA A 98 19.78 -22.65 13.75
N TYR A 99 19.09 -21.69 13.13
CA TYR A 99 18.32 -20.60 13.74
C TYR A 99 17.09 -20.33 12.88
#